data_AF-A0A2G4T500-F1
#
_entry.id   AF-A0A2G4T500-F1
#
_cell.length_a   1.000
_cell.length_b   1.000
_cell.length_c   1.000
_cell.angle_alpha   90.00
_cell.angle_beta   90.00
_cell.angle_gamma   90.00
#
_symmetry.space_group_name_H-M   'P 1'
#
loop_
_entity.id
_entity.type
_entity.pdbx_description
1 polymer ?
#
loop_
_entity_poly.entity_id
_entity_poly.type
_entity_poly.pdbx_seq_one_letter_code
_entity_poly.pdbx_strand_id
1 'polypeptide(L)'
;MTLRVEYPAHSRNPDSNPVGGLGFKAKPIKIDTNVKKVELSYSVYFPKQFNFVKGGKLPGLYGGHGDCTGGEDDKTCFTTRLMWRKKGEGEIYAYLPYSSEPASICGSDLNVCNPEYGYSLGRGSFRFKAGKWTHLRQVLTMNTPGKQDGQLVLYANGKKVYTQEKMIFRREPAGRVVGIMFHTFFGGSDDSWETPRKQYSYYKDFALKTTY
;
A
#
# COMPACT_ATOMS: atom_id res chain seq x y z
N MET A 1 16.50 -4.43 15.77
CA MET A 1 15.81 -3.17 16.10
C MET A 1 14.42 -3.18 15.48
N THR A 2 13.41 -2.59 16.12
CA THR A 2 12.03 -2.48 15.60
C THR A 2 11.56 -1.04 15.68
N LEU A 3 10.87 -0.55 14.65
CA LEU A 3 10.12 0.70 14.70
C LEU A 3 8.73 0.42 15.27
N ARG A 4 8.38 1.05 16.40
CA ARG A 4 7.03 1.00 16.97
C ARG A 4 6.26 2.24 16.54
N VAL A 5 5.04 2.06 16.04
CA VAL A 5 4.12 3.15 15.72
C VAL A 5 2.94 3.10 16.69
N GLU A 6 2.57 4.26 17.24
CA GLU A 6 1.46 4.43 18.17
C GLU A 6 0.22 4.97 17.46
N TYR A 7 -0.94 4.44 17.83
CA TYR A 7 -2.25 4.94 17.44
C TYR A 7 -3.03 5.27 18.73
N PRO A 8 -3.16 6.54 19.13
CA PRO A 8 -3.98 6.94 20.27
C PRO A 8 -5.44 6.50 20.10
N ALA A 9 -6.18 6.31 21.20
CA ALA A 9 -7.62 6.09 21.13
C ALA A 9 -8.29 7.25 20.36
N HIS A 10 -9.32 6.96 19.58
CA HIS A 10 -10.03 7.93 18.72
C HIS A 10 -9.22 8.51 17.56
N SER A 11 -8.00 8.03 17.31
CA SER A 11 -7.24 8.43 16.12
C SER A 11 -7.71 7.69 14.87
N ARG A 12 -7.78 8.42 13.75
CA ARG A 12 -7.96 7.86 12.40
C ARG A 12 -6.94 8.46 11.43
N ASN A 13 -7.39 8.93 10.27
CA ASN A 13 -6.52 9.56 9.29
C ASN A 13 -5.84 10.82 9.88
N PRO A 14 -4.73 11.31 9.28
CA PRO A 14 -3.95 12.40 9.86
C PRO A 14 -4.70 13.75 10.00
N ASP A 15 -5.86 13.91 9.36
CA ASP A 15 -6.70 15.12 9.47
C ASP A 15 -7.60 15.08 10.71
N SER A 16 -7.59 13.98 11.47
CA SER A 16 -8.33 13.82 12.73
C SER A 16 -7.48 14.11 13.96
N ASN A 17 -8.14 14.51 15.05
CA ASN A 17 -7.52 14.69 16.37
C ASN A 17 -8.11 13.67 17.37
N PRO A 18 -7.28 12.95 18.14
CA PRO A 18 -5.82 13.02 18.16
C PRO A 18 -5.17 12.38 16.92
N VAL A 19 -4.05 12.94 16.48
CA VAL A 19 -3.25 12.37 15.39
C VAL A 19 -2.62 11.05 15.85
N GLY A 20 -2.75 10.00 15.03
CA GLY A 20 -2.17 8.69 15.27
C GLY A 20 -1.47 8.14 14.04
N GLY A 21 -0.47 7.28 14.26
CA GLY A 21 0.29 6.67 13.19
C GLY A 21 1.61 7.36 12.87
N LEU A 22 2.07 7.20 11.63
CA LEU A 22 3.33 7.74 11.13
C LEU A 22 3.29 7.90 9.60
N GLY A 23 3.86 9.00 9.09
CA GLY A 23 3.91 9.31 7.67
C GLY A 23 5.26 9.90 7.25
N PHE A 24 5.96 9.27 6.31
CA PHE A 24 7.10 9.84 5.59
C PHE A 24 7.34 9.14 4.24
N LYS A 25 8.01 9.84 3.32
CA LYS A 25 8.56 9.28 2.07
C LYS A 25 10.05 9.01 2.26
N ALA A 26 10.56 7.88 1.76
CA ALA A 26 11.96 7.51 1.86
C ALA A 26 12.53 7.02 0.52
N LYS A 27 13.77 7.42 0.20
CA LYS A 27 14.52 7.02 -1.00
C LYS A 27 15.88 6.42 -0.60
N PRO A 28 15.91 5.23 0.03
CA PRO A 28 17.13 4.69 0.63
C PRO A 28 18.18 4.23 -0.38
N ILE A 29 17.78 4.02 -1.65
CA ILE A 29 18.67 3.72 -2.77
C ILE A 29 18.30 4.60 -3.96
N LYS A 30 19.26 4.85 -4.83
CA LYS A 30 18.99 5.47 -6.14
C LYS A 30 18.34 4.42 -7.05
N ILE A 31 17.16 4.73 -7.57
CA ILE A 31 16.48 3.93 -8.60
C ILE A 31 16.70 4.65 -9.94
N ASP A 32 17.50 4.05 -10.81
CA ASP A 32 17.79 4.59 -12.13
C ASP A 32 16.59 4.50 -13.08
N THR A 33 16.61 5.27 -14.17
CA THR A 33 15.48 5.43 -15.09
C THR A 33 15.15 4.19 -15.92
N ASN A 34 16.12 3.28 -16.09
CA ASN A 34 15.97 2.03 -16.82
C ASN A 34 15.43 0.88 -15.96
N VAL A 35 15.39 1.03 -14.63
CA VAL A 35 14.89 -0.01 -13.73
C VAL A 35 13.39 -0.19 -13.94
N LYS A 36 13.00 -1.41 -14.33
CA LYS A 36 11.59 -1.78 -14.51
C LYS A 36 11.01 -2.49 -13.30
N LYS A 37 11.82 -3.26 -12.55
CA LYS A 37 11.34 -4.05 -11.42
C LYS A 37 11.90 -3.52 -10.11
N VAL A 38 11.00 -3.18 -9.18
CA VAL A 38 11.32 -2.74 -7.83
C VAL A 38 10.58 -3.61 -6.83
N GLU A 39 11.27 -3.98 -5.77
CA GLU A 39 10.75 -4.79 -4.68
C GLU A 39 10.89 -4.07 -3.35
N LEU A 40 9.78 -3.96 -2.63
CA LEU A 40 9.75 -3.54 -1.23
C LEU A 40 9.36 -4.73 -0.36
N SER A 41 10.14 -4.99 0.67
CA SER A 41 9.77 -5.96 1.72
C SER A 41 9.96 -5.38 3.11
N TYR A 42 9.15 -5.85 4.05
CA TYR A 42 9.24 -5.54 5.47
C TYR A 42 8.39 -6.51 6.28
N SER A 43 8.68 -6.64 7.56
CA SER A 43 7.88 -7.40 8.51
C SER A 43 7.02 -6.46 9.33
N VAL A 44 5.73 -6.78 9.50
CA VAL A 44 4.78 -6.06 10.36
C VAL A 44 4.23 -6.98 11.44
N TYR A 45 4.04 -6.45 12.65
CA TYR A 45 3.42 -7.15 13.76
C TYR A 45 2.31 -6.31 14.38
N PHE A 46 1.16 -6.96 14.55
CA PHE A 46 0.02 -6.45 15.31
C PHE A 46 -0.08 -7.26 16.60
N PRO A 47 -0.12 -6.65 17.81
CA PRO A 47 -0.33 -7.36 19.07
C PRO A 47 -1.56 -8.27 19.06
N LYS A 48 -1.59 -9.32 19.90
CA LYS A 48 -2.67 -10.32 19.94
C LYS A 48 -4.06 -9.67 20.10
N GLN A 49 -4.13 -8.58 20.84
CA GLN A 49 -5.32 -7.79 21.10
C GLN A 49 -5.50 -6.62 20.11
N PHE A 50 -4.82 -6.57 18.97
CA PHE A 50 -5.02 -5.47 18.03
C PHE A 50 -6.45 -5.50 17.45
N ASN A 51 -7.17 -4.40 17.61
CA ASN A 51 -8.48 -4.19 16.99
C ASN A 51 -8.28 -3.53 15.63
N PHE A 52 -8.57 -4.27 14.56
CA PHE A 52 -8.42 -3.82 13.18
C PHE A 52 -9.47 -2.81 12.72
N VAL A 53 -10.56 -2.64 13.48
CA VAL A 53 -11.72 -1.77 13.14
C VAL A 53 -12.17 -2.06 11.71
N LYS A 54 -12.27 -1.05 10.84
CA LYS A 54 -12.59 -1.17 9.41
C LYS A 54 -11.35 -1.32 8.55
N GLY A 55 -10.20 -0.83 9.01
CA GLY A 55 -8.94 -0.92 8.30
C GLY A 55 -8.00 0.25 8.58
N GLY A 56 -6.83 0.19 7.96
CA GLY A 56 -5.81 1.22 8.05
C GLY A 56 -4.67 0.97 7.09
N LYS A 57 -3.81 1.98 6.95
CA LYS A 57 -2.79 2.07 5.90
C LYS A 57 -1.49 1.42 6.36
N LEU A 58 -0.76 0.85 5.42
CA LEU A 58 0.55 0.24 5.61
C LEU A 58 1.52 0.72 4.53
N PRO A 59 2.84 0.68 4.80
CA PRO A 59 3.85 1.09 3.85
C PRO A 59 3.75 0.37 2.50
N GLY A 60 4.07 1.09 1.42
CA GLY A 60 4.20 0.53 0.08
C GLY A 60 5.08 1.39 -0.82
N LEU A 61 5.12 1.07 -2.11
CA LEU A 61 5.88 1.84 -3.10
C LEU A 61 5.10 3.07 -3.58
N TYR A 62 5.84 4.12 -3.95
CA TYR A 62 5.29 5.26 -4.69
C TYR A 62 6.19 5.64 -5.87
N GLY A 63 5.60 6.27 -6.88
CA GLY A 63 6.28 6.79 -8.05
C GLY A 63 5.86 8.21 -8.42
N GLY A 64 6.62 8.85 -9.31
CA GLY A 64 6.39 10.25 -9.68
C GLY A 64 6.63 11.22 -8.53
N HIS A 65 5.82 12.28 -8.45
CA HIS A 65 5.83 13.19 -7.28
C HIS A 65 5.27 12.53 -6.01
N GLY A 66 4.39 11.54 -6.19
CA GLY A 66 3.89 10.67 -5.13
C GLY A 66 2.80 11.28 -4.26
N ASP A 67 2.22 12.41 -4.65
CA ASP A 67 1.10 13.06 -3.96
C ASP A 67 -0.27 12.73 -4.57
N CYS A 68 -0.35 11.84 -5.57
CA CYS A 68 -1.61 11.27 -6.09
C CYS A 68 -2.29 10.36 -5.05
N THR A 69 -2.99 11.00 -4.15
CA THR A 69 -3.89 10.38 -3.18
C THR A 69 -5.24 11.09 -3.26
N GLY A 70 -6.30 10.52 -2.68
CA GLY A 70 -7.62 11.16 -2.70
C GLY A 70 -8.37 11.16 -4.04
N GLY A 71 -7.99 10.29 -4.98
CA GLY A 71 -8.79 10.02 -6.19
C GLY A 71 -8.33 10.79 -7.43
N GLU A 72 -7.15 11.41 -7.38
CA GLU A 72 -6.58 12.10 -8.54
C GLU A 72 -6.21 11.14 -9.69
N ASP A 73 -6.71 11.43 -10.89
CA ASP A 73 -6.36 10.74 -12.14
C ASP A 73 -5.03 11.26 -12.74
N ASP A 74 -3.95 11.14 -11.97
CA ASP A 74 -2.64 11.64 -12.40
C ASP A 74 -1.85 10.61 -13.22
N LYS A 75 -1.47 11.01 -14.43
CA LYS A 75 -0.70 10.19 -15.40
C LYS A 75 0.79 10.06 -15.07
N THR A 76 1.27 10.83 -14.10
CA THR A 76 2.67 11.04 -13.77
C THR A 76 3.08 10.53 -12.40
N CYS A 77 2.16 9.96 -11.62
CA CYS A 77 2.49 9.34 -10.34
C CYS A 77 1.54 8.19 -9.99
N PHE A 78 1.93 7.40 -9.00
CA PHE A 78 1.09 6.35 -8.44
C PHE A 78 1.51 6.05 -7.01
N THR A 79 0.63 5.39 -6.24
CA THR A 79 1.00 4.77 -4.97
C THR A 79 0.45 3.35 -4.92
N THR A 80 1.19 2.44 -4.28
CA THR A 80 0.78 1.04 -4.09
C THR A 80 0.97 0.65 -2.63
N ARG A 81 0.41 1.47 -1.73
CA ARG A 81 0.40 1.16 -0.29
C ARG A 81 -0.32 -0.15 -0.03
N LEU A 82 -0.12 -0.72 1.15
CA LEU A 82 -0.94 -1.83 1.62
C LEU A 82 -1.99 -1.32 2.59
N MET A 83 -3.01 -2.13 2.83
CA MET A 83 -3.97 -1.89 3.90
C MET A 83 -4.25 -3.17 4.68
N TRP A 84 -4.53 -3.00 5.97
CA TRP A 84 -5.34 -3.97 6.70
C TRP A 84 -6.81 -3.57 6.61
N ARG A 85 -7.69 -4.56 6.73
CA ARG A 85 -9.14 -4.44 6.78
C ARG A 85 -9.68 -5.18 8.00
N LYS A 86 -11.02 -5.23 8.12
CA LYS A 86 -11.73 -6.01 9.14
C LYS A 86 -11.14 -7.42 9.26
N LYS A 87 -11.07 -7.92 10.49
CA LYS A 87 -10.57 -9.28 10.79
C LYS A 87 -9.16 -9.56 10.24
N GLY A 88 -8.35 -8.51 10.09
CA GLY A 88 -6.97 -8.60 9.63
C GLY A 88 -6.81 -8.95 8.15
N GLU A 89 -7.83 -8.81 7.31
CA GLU A 89 -7.66 -9.00 5.86
C GLU A 89 -6.64 -8.01 5.31
N GLY A 90 -5.77 -8.49 4.42
CA GLY A 90 -4.80 -7.65 3.75
C GLY A 90 -5.19 -7.37 2.30
N GLU A 91 -4.74 -6.23 1.78
CA GLU A 91 -4.89 -5.83 0.38
C GLU A 91 -3.76 -4.90 -0.05
N ILE A 92 -3.58 -4.76 -1.35
CA ILE A 92 -2.94 -3.59 -1.94
C ILE A 92 -4.00 -2.49 -2.04
N TYR A 93 -3.64 -1.27 -1.66
CA TYR A 93 -4.45 -0.07 -1.82
C TYR A 93 -3.72 0.91 -2.73
N ALA A 94 -4.13 0.94 -3.99
CA ALA A 94 -3.41 1.61 -5.05
C ALA A 94 -4.13 2.88 -5.54
N TYR A 95 -3.38 3.96 -5.70
CA TYR A 95 -3.80 5.10 -6.52
C TYR A 95 -3.07 4.99 -7.84
N LEU A 96 -3.84 4.98 -8.93
CA LEU A 96 -3.43 4.72 -10.30
C LEU A 96 -4.11 5.76 -11.21
N PRO A 97 -3.58 6.01 -12.42
CA PRO A 97 -4.28 6.76 -13.46
C PRO A 97 -5.52 5.98 -13.95
N TYR A 98 -6.58 6.00 -13.14
CA TYR A 98 -7.69 5.07 -13.23
C TYR A 98 -8.45 5.16 -14.57
N SER A 99 -8.47 6.31 -15.24
CA SER A 99 -9.09 6.44 -16.57
C SER A 99 -8.37 5.63 -17.65
N SER A 100 -7.15 5.19 -17.34
CA SER A 100 -6.28 4.45 -18.24
C SER A 100 -6.19 2.97 -17.88
N GLU A 101 -6.64 2.57 -16.70
CA GLU A 101 -6.64 1.18 -16.26
C GLU A 101 -7.63 0.34 -17.09
N PRO A 102 -7.28 -0.92 -17.44
CA PRO A 102 -8.22 -1.80 -18.13
C PRO A 102 -9.38 -2.17 -17.21
N ALA A 103 -10.58 -2.30 -17.76
CA ALA A 103 -11.77 -2.77 -17.02
C ALA A 103 -11.54 -4.10 -16.29
N SER A 104 -10.63 -4.95 -16.79
CA SER A 104 -10.26 -6.21 -16.15
C SER A 104 -9.68 -6.07 -14.74
N ILE A 105 -9.12 -4.92 -14.37
CA ILE A 105 -8.67 -4.68 -12.99
C ILE A 105 -9.86 -4.67 -12.01
N CYS A 106 -11.05 -4.28 -12.47
CA CYS A 106 -12.26 -4.22 -11.64
C CYS A 106 -13.15 -5.47 -11.79
N GLY A 107 -12.77 -6.42 -12.66
CA GLY A 107 -13.55 -7.62 -12.94
C GLY A 107 -13.28 -8.82 -12.03
N SER A 108 -12.41 -8.68 -11.02
CA SER A 108 -12.11 -9.74 -10.05
C SER A 108 -12.90 -9.52 -8.75
N ASP A 109 -13.46 -10.60 -8.19
CA ASP A 109 -14.17 -10.57 -6.89
C ASP A 109 -13.31 -10.06 -5.72
N LEU A 110 -11.99 -10.11 -5.85
CA LEU A 110 -11.05 -9.64 -4.83
C LEU A 110 -10.69 -8.15 -4.99
N ASN A 111 -11.12 -7.53 -6.08
CA ASN A 111 -10.80 -6.14 -6.39
C ASN A 111 -12.02 -5.25 -6.15
N VAL A 112 -11.82 -4.11 -5.51
CA VAL A 112 -12.84 -3.07 -5.32
C VAL A 112 -12.26 -1.78 -5.87
N CYS A 113 -12.70 -1.42 -7.08
CA CYS A 113 -12.36 -0.16 -7.70
C CYS A 113 -13.29 0.94 -7.18
N ASN A 114 -12.69 2.07 -6.83
CA ASN A 114 -13.42 3.27 -6.45
C ASN A 114 -12.65 4.46 -7.01
N PRO A 115 -13.21 5.25 -7.93
CA PRO A 115 -12.49 6.37 -8.54
C PRO A 115 -12.27 7.55 -7.58
N GLU A 116 -13.08 7.71 -6.54
CA GLU A 116 -12.91 8.75 -5.51
C GLU A 116 -11.78 8.40 -4.53
N TYR A 117 -11.44 7.12 -4.42
CA TYR A 117 -10.45 6.59 -3.48
C TYR A 117 -9.41 5.72 -4.18
N GLY A 118 -8.62 4.97 -3.41
CA GLY A 118 -7.70 3.99 -3.96
C GLY A 118 -8.41 2.70 -4.32
N TYR A 119 -7.92 2.02 -5.35
CA TYR A 119 -8.35 0.69 -5.73
C TYR A 119 -7.86 -0.31 -4.68
N SER A 120 -8.78 -1.10 -4.14
CA SER A 120 -8.44 -2.24 -3.29
C SER A 120 -8.18 -3.43 -4.19
N LEU A 121 -6.95 -3.93 -4.23
CA LEU A 121 -6.55 -5.05 -5.08
C LEU A 121 -6.20 -6.26 -4.20
N GLY A 122 -6.83 -7.40 -4.47
CA GLY A 122 -6.57 -8.64 -3.75
C GLY A 122 -7.05 -8.64 -2.30
N ARG A 123 -8.14 -7.93 -1.97
CA ARG A 123 -8.65 -7.85 -0.60
C ARG A 123 -8.99 -9.24 -0.07
N GLY A 124 -8.43 -9.58 1.09
CA GLY A 124 -8.69 -10.84 1.75
C GLY A 124 -7.93 -12.04 1.16
N SER A 125 -7.08 -11.83 0.14
CA SER A 125 -6.17 -12.86 -0.39
C SER A 125 -5.18 -13.39 0.65
N PHE A 126 -4.96 -12.64 1.73
CA PHE A 126 -4.24 -13.06 2.92
C PHE A 126 -4.79 -12.36 4.17
N ARG A 127 -4.40 -12.84 5.35
CA ARG A 127 -4.77 -12.23 6.64
C ARG A 127 -3.56 -12.03 7.55
N PHE A 128 -3.50 -10.89 8.20
CA PHE A 128 -2.62 -10.61 9.34
C PHE A 128 -3.13 -11.37 10.57
N LYS A 129 -2.32 -12.29 11.09
CA LYS A 129 -2.61 -12.96 12.35
C LYS A 129 -2.05 -12.13 13.50
N ALA A 130 -2.93 -11.50 14.26
CA ALA A 130 -2.57 -10.80 15.48
C ALA A 130 -1.74 -11.71 16.42
N GLY A 131 -0.70 -11.14 17.04
CA GLY A 131 0.26 -11.88 17.84
C GLY A 131 1.34 -12.60 17.03
N LYS A 132 1.42 -12.40 15.70
CA LYS A 132 2.48 -12.95 14.85
C LYS A 132 3.03 -11.90 13.89
N TRP A 133 4.30 -12.05 13.53
CA TRP A 133 4.91 -11.28 12.45
C TRP A 133 4.37 -11.77 11.11
N THR A 134 4.04 -10.83 10.23
CA THR A 134 3.79 -11.09 8.81
C THR A 134 4.90 -10.43 8.01
N HIS A 135 5.67 -11.22 7.27
CA HIS A 135 6.64 -10.71 6.31
C HIS A 135 5.93 -10.41 4.99
N LEU A 136 5.94 -9.15 4.56
CA LEU A 136 5.32 -8.68 3.34
C LEU A 136 6.40 -8.39 2.30
N ARG A 137 6.12 -8.73 1.05
CA ARG A 137 6.98 -8.42 -0.09
C ARG A 137 6.14 -8.09 -1.31
N GLN A 138 6.26 -6.85 -1.76
CA GLN A 138 5.60 -6.29 -2.92
C GLN A 138 6.61 -6.17 -4.05
N VAL A 139 6.32 -6.77 -5.21
CA VAL A 139 7.16 -6.70 -6.42
C VAL A 139 6.36 -5.97 -7.49
N LEU A 140 6.85 -4.80 -7.89
CA LEU A 140 6.25 -3.95 -8.91
C LEU A 140 7.11 -4.00 -10.17
N THR A 141 6.50 -4.37 -11.29
CA THR A 141 7.09 -4.26 -12.64
C THR A 141 6.39 -3.11 -13.37
N MET A 142 7.14 -2.06 -13.66
CA MET A 142 6.67 -0.87 -14.35
C MET A 142 6.18 -1.19 -15.75
N ASN A 143 5.07 -0.58 -16.13
CA ASN A 143 4.61 -0.61 -17.50
C ASN A 143 5.47 0.29 -18.40
N THR A 144 5.53 -0.06 -19.68
CA THR A 144 5.93 0.85 -20.75
C THR A 144 4.93 2.01 -20.77
N PRO A 145 5.35 3.28 -20.84
CA PRO A 145 4.41 4.41 -20.80
C PRO A 145 3.23 4.23 -21.77
N GLY A 146 2.00 4.22 -21.21
CA GLY A 146 0.76 4.06 -21.97
C GLY A 146 0.38 2.63 -22.38
N LYS A 147 1.21 1.61 -22.11
CA LYS A 147 0.90 0.20 -22.39
C LYS A 147 0.43 -0.54 -21.13
N GLN A 148 -0.42 -1.54 -21.33
CA GLN A 148 -0.96 -2.44 -20.29
C GLN A 148 -0.04 -3.65 -20.07
N ASP A 149 1.23 -3.40 -19.77
CA ASP A 149 2.26 -4.43 -19.55
C ASP A 149 2.88 -4.35 -18.14
N GLY A 150 2.28 -3.58 -17.23
CA GLY A 150 2.67 -3.54 -15.82
C GLY A 150 2.15 -4.71 -15.01
N GLN A 151 2.84 -5.02 -13.91
CA GLN A 151 2.46 -6.09 -12.99
C GLN A 151 2.75 -5.73 -11.54
N LEU A 152 1.86 -6.14 -10.63
CA LEU A 152 2.07 -6.08 -9.19
C LEU A 152 1.87 -7.47 -8.57
N VAL A 153 2.87 -7.94 -7.83
CA VAL A 153 2.80 -9.21 -7.13
C VAL A 153 2.98 -8.98 -5.64
N LEU A 154 2.08 -9.55 -4.83
CA LEU A 154 2.19 -9.51 -3.37
C LEU A 154 2.49 -10.90 -2.82
N TYR A 155 3.45 -10.95 -1.90
CA TYR A 155 3.77 -12.12 -1.10
C TYR A 155 3.52 -11.80 0.38
N ALA A 156 2.99 -12.78 1.11
CA ALA A 156 2.90 -12.76 2.56
C ALA A 156 3.50 -14.06 3.11
N ASN A 157 4.45 -13.94 4.03
CA ASN A 157 5.21 -15.04 4.64
C ASN A 157 5.81 -15.99 3.58
N GLY A 158 6.40 -15.41 2.52
CA GLY A 158 7.03 -16.15 1.43
C GLY A 158 6.07 -16.75 0.40
N LYS A 159 4.76 -16.80 0.66
CA LYS A 159 3.76 -17.29 -0.29
C LYS A 159 3.26 -16.15 -1.19
N LYS A 160 3.18 -16.38 -2.51
CA LYS A 160 2.49 -15.46 -3.43
C LYS A 160 0.99 -15.49 -3.11
N VAL A 161 0.44 -14.36 -2.68
CA VAL A 161 -0.96 -14.26 -2.25
C VAL A 161 -1.82 -13.55 -3.29
N TYR A 162 -1.23 -12.68 -4.09
CA TYR A 162 -1.96 -11.95 -5.11
C TYR A 162 -1.06 -11.55 -6.29
N THR A 163 -1.64 -11.46 -7.47
CA THR A 163 -0.99 -10.95 -8.69
C THR A 163 -2.03 -10.17 -9.48
N GLN A 164 -1.70 -8.94 -9.83
CA GLN A 164 -2.44 -8.16 -10.82
C GLN A 164 -1.53 -7.92 -12.01
N GLU A 165 -2.02 -8.27 -13.19
CA GLU A 165 -1.34 -8.05 -14.46
C GLU A 165 -2.04 -6.96 -15.26
N LYS A 166 -1.39 -6.53 -16.35
CA LYS A 166 -1.90 -5.54 -17.31
C LYS A 166 -2.19 -4.17 -16.69
N MET A 167 -1.46 -3.81 -15.64
CA MET A 167 -1.61 -2.53 -14.95
C MET A 167 -0.96 -1.37 -15.72
N ILE A 168 -1.46 -0.16 -15.55
CA ILE A 168 -0.87 1.09 -16.04
C ILE A 168 -0.48 1.97 -14.85
N PHE A 169 0.75 1.85 -14.36
CA PHE A 169 1.27 2.75 -13.32
C PHE A 169 1.56 4.17 -13.84
N ARG A 170 1.85 4.31 -15.15
CA ARG A 170 2.18 5.59 -15.78
C ARG A 170 1.78 5.66 -17.24
N ARG A 171 1.55 6.89 -17.71
CA ARG A 171 1.47 7.22 -19.14
C ARG A 171 2.63 8.06 -19.64
N GLU A 172 3.29 8.77 -18.72
CA GLU A 172 4.46 9.59 -19.02
C GLU A 172 5.73 9.01 -18.37
N PRO A 173 6.92 9.19 -18.96
CA PRO A 173 8.18 8.69 -18.41
C PRO A 173 8.44 9.10 -16.94
N ALA A 174 7.94 10.27 -16.53
CA ALA A 174 8.08 10.83 -15.19
C ALA A 174 7.50 9.94 -14.07
N GLY A 175 6.47 9.14 -14.36
CA GLY A 175 5.80 8.25 -13.40
C GLY A 175 6.58 6.99 -13.06
N ARG A 176 7.87 7.11 -12.73
CA ARG A 176 8.73 5.99 -12.32
C ARG A 176 8.65 5.73 -10.82
N VAL A 177 8.94 4.52 -10.36
CA VAL A 177 9.11 4.24 -8.92
C VAL A 177 10.19 5.15 -8.34
N VAL A 178 9.91 5.77 -7.20
CA VAL A 178 10.84 6.68 -6.52
C VAL A 178 11.31 6.10 -5.20
N GLY A 179 10.42 5.44 -4.44
CA GLY A 179 10.81 4.88 -3.16
C GLY A 179 9.64 4.36 -2.34
N ILE A 180 9.79 4.47 -1.01
CA ILE A 180 8.86 3.95 -0.02
C ILE A 180 7.98 5.10 0.48
N MET A 181 6.67 4.88 0.46
CA MET A 181 5.71 5.71 1.17
C MET A 181 5.34 4.98 2.46
N PHE A 182 6.01 5.33 3.56
CA PHE A 182 5.69 4.78 4.87
C PHE A 182 4.54 5.60 5.45
N HIS A 183 3.32 5.22 5.10
CA HIS A 183 2.12 5.77 5.73
C HIS A 183 1.44 4.65 6.51
N THR A 184 1.22 4.88 7.80
CA THR A 184 0.37 4.00 8.59
C THR A 184 -0.48 4.78 9.57
N PHE A 185 -1.77 4.52 9.55
CA PHE A 185 -2.80 5.13 10.38
C PHE A 185 -4.07 4.29 10.25
N PHE A 186 -4.93 4.30 11.27
CA PHE A 186 -6.32 3.87 11.10
C PHE A 186 -6.99 4.83 10.13
N GLY A 187 -7.84 4.36 9.23
CA GLY A 187 -8.36 5.34 8.28
C GLY A 187 -9.47 4.90 7.38
N GLY A 188 -10.50 5.71 7.43
CA GLY A 188 -11.34 6.20 6.33
C GLY A 188 -11.65 7.66 6.65
N SER A 189 -12.69 8.22 6.04
CA SER A 189 -13.04 9.64 6.13
C SER A 189 -13.99 9.98 7.29
N ASP A 190 -14.42 9.00 8.08
CA ASP A 190 -15.40 9.18 9.16
C ASP A 190 -14.97 8.47 10.47
N ASP A 191 -15.65 8.78 11.57
CA ASP A 191 -15.26 8.36 12.92
C ASP A 191 -15.47 6.87 13.19
N SER A 192 -16.23 6.16 12.35
CA SER A 192 -16.36 4.70 12.46
C SER A 192 -15.09 3.93 12.07
N TRP A 193 -14.05 4.64 11.66
CA TRP A 193 -12.70 4.10 11.40
C TRP A 193 -11.74 4.27 12.58
N GLU A 194 -12.13 5.02 13.60
CA GLU A 194 -11.28 5.30 14.75
C GLU A 194 -10.90 4.03 15.50
N THR A 195 -9.65 3.99 15.97
CA THR A 195 -9.26 2.96 16.92
C THR A 195 -9.94 3.20 18.27
N PRO A 196 -10.64 2.19 18.85
CA PRO A 196 -11.39 2.39 20.09
C PRO A 196 -10.50 2.48 21.34
N ARG A 197 -9.19 2.31 21.18
CA ARG A 197 -8.21 2.36 22.26
C ARG A 197 -6.83 2.74 21.73
N LYS A 198 -5.90 3.04 22.63
CA LYS A 198 -4.49 3.15 22.26
C LYS A 198 -3.94 1.79 21.83
N GLN A 199 -3.34 1.73 20.65
CA GLN A 199 -2.79 0.50 20.06
C GLN A 199 -1.45 0.78 19.38
N TYR A 200 -0.71 -0.29 19.06
CA TYR A 200 0.59 -0.18 18.40
C TYR A 200 0.70 -1.19 17.27
N SER A 201 1.51 -0.83 16.28
CA SER A 201 2.07 -1.75 15.29
C SER A 201 3.59 -1.66 15.33
N TYR A 202 4.25 -2.71 14.85
CA TYR A 202 5.71 -2.82 14.89
C TYR A 202 6.21 -3.23 13.53
N TYR A 203 7.34 -2.64 13.12
CA TYR A 203 7.93 -2.85 11.81
C TYR A 203 9.43 -3.13 11.92
N LYS A 204 9.93 -4.02 11.07
CA LYS A 204 11.37 -4.34 10.94
C LYS A 204 11.68 -4.93 9.57
N ASP A 205 12.96 -5.19 9.33
CA ASP A 205 13.47 -5.89 8.14
C ASP A 205 13.08 -5.20 6.81
N PHE A 206 13.08 -3.86 6.78
CA PHE A 206 12.86 -3.14 5.53
C PHE A 206 13.98 -3.40 4.53
N ALA A 207 13.61 -3.77 3.30
CA ALA A 207 14.53 -3.82 2.18
C ALA A 207 13.84 -3.30 0.92
N LEU A 208 14.53 -2.42 0.20
CA LEU A 208 14.17 -1.95 -1.13
C LEU A 208 15.21 -2.47 -2.10
N LYS A 209 14.79 -3.18 -3.14
CA LYS A 209 15.67 -3.81 -4.14
C LYS A 209 15.23 -3.44 -5.54
N THR A 210 16.19 -3.34 -6.45
CA THR A 210 15.97 -3.20 -7.89
C THR A 210 16.45 -4.45 -8.60
N THR A 211 15.85 -4.79 -9.73
CA THR A 211 16.37 -5.80 -10.65
C THR A 211 16.46 -5.16 -12.03
N TYR A 212 17.65 -5.28 -12.64
CA TYR A 212 17.94 -4.80 -13.98
C TYR A 212 17.46 -5.82 -15.03
#